data_AF-A0AAJ2PY62-F1
#
_entry.id   AF-A0AAJ2PY62-F1
#
_cell.length_a   1.000
_cell.length_b   1.000
_cell.length_c   1.000
_cell.angle_alpha   90.00
_cell.angle_beta   90.00
_cell.angle_gamma   90.00
#
_symmetry.space_group_name_H-M   'P 1'
#
loop_
_entity.id
_entity.type
_entity.pdbx_description
1 polymer ?
#
loop_
_entity_poly.entity_id
_entity_poly.type
_entity_poly.pdbx_seq_one_letter_code
_entity_poly.pdbx_strand_id
1 'polypeptide(L)' 'MVEPAERAALDQGATVRRGQGYTLRVSAVPAVHRQFLAPCQPLDGGQGLPAVPAQRKARREYENRVRAITP' A
#
# COMPACT_ATOMS: atom_id res chain seq x y z
N MET A 1 -10.09 -17.91 -5.85
CA MET A 1 -8.86 -17.87 -6.67
C MET A 1 -8.10 -16.65 -6.18
N VAL A 2 -6.88 -16.82 -5.69
CA VAL A 2 -6.09 -15.72 -5.10
C VAL A 2 -5.47 -14.91 -6.24
N GLU A 3 -5.62 -13.59 -6.22
CA GLU A 3 -5.06 -12.74 -7.27
C GLU A 3 -3.52 -12.86 -7.30
N PRO A 4 -2.85 -12.79 -8.47
CA PRO A 4 -1.40 -12.99 -8.57
C PRO A 4 -0.58 -12.09 -7.63
N ALA A 5 -1.05 -10.86 -7.42
CA ALA A 5 -0.41 -9.89 -6.54
C ALA A 5 -0.60 -10.24 -5.04
N GLU A 6 -1.73 -10.83 -4.69
CA GLU A 6 -2.00 -11.35 -3.35
C GLU A 6 -1.12 -12.57 -3.07
N ARG A 7 -0.93 -13.46 -4.05
CA ARG A 7 -0.01 -14.60 -3.93
C ARG A 7 1.43 -14.15 -3.73
N ALA A 8 1.89 -13.16 -4.51
CA ALA A 8 3.23 -12.61 -4.37
C ALA A 8 3.45 -11.91 -3.01
N ALA A 9 2.42 -11.28 -2.43
CA ALA A 9 2.50 -10.72 -1.09
C ALA A 9 2.70 -11.81 -0.02
N LEU A 10 1.97 -12.94 -0.15
CA LEU A 10 2.12 -14.07 0.75
C LEU A 10 3.51 -14.71 0.66
N ASP A 11 4.04 -14.85 -0.56
CA ASP A 11 5.38 -15.42 -0.80
C ASP A 11 6.50 -14.51 -0.26
N GLN A 12 6.28 -13.20 -0.19
CA GLN A 12 7.21 -12.22 0.39
C GLN A 12 6.98 -11.93 1.88
N GLY A 13 6.00 -12.58 2.51
CA GLY A 13 5.67 -12.38 3.92
C GLY A 13 6.79 -12.83 4.86
N ALA A 14 7.07 -12.05 5.90
CA ALA A 14 8.04 -12.43 6.92
C ALA A 14 7.35 -13.20 8.05
N THR A 15 7.78 -14.43 8.31
CA THR A 15 7.29 -15.22 9.45
C THR A 15 7.87 -14.65 10.74
N VAL A 16 7.03 -14.04 11.57
CA VAL A 16 7.42 -13.49 12.87
C VAL A 16 7.08 -14.51 13.96
N ARG A 17 8.09 -14.93 14.72
CA ARG A 17 7.92 -15.81 15.88
C ARG A 17 7.87 -14.96 17.16
N ARG A 18 6.71 -14.85 17.78
CA ARG A 18 6.55 -14.29 19.14
C ARG A 18 5.71 -15.27 19.97
N GLY A 19 6.35 -15.94 20.93
CA GLY A 19 5.70 -16.99 21.74
C GLY A 19 5.33 -18.23 20.93
N GLN A 20 4.50 -19.12 21.52
CA GLN A 20 4.07 -20.41 20.94
C GLN A 20 3.31 -20.33 19.59
N GLY A 21 3.10 -19.13 19.02
CA GLY A 21 2.36 -18.92 17.78
C GLY A 21 3.22 -18.43 16.61
N TYR A 22 2.75 -18.69 15.39
CA TYR A 22 3.31 -18.15 14.15
C TYR A 22 2.42 -16.99 13.67
N THR A 23 2.97 -15.77 13.59
CA THR A 23 2.31 -14.64 12.93
C THR A 23 3.03 -14.35 11.63
N LEU A 24 2.33 -14.46 10.49
CA LEU A 24 2.88 -14.03 9.20
C LEU A 24 2.65 -12.52 9.06
N ARG A 25 3.73 -11.73 9.00
CA ARG A 25 3.64 -10.32 8.64
C ARG A 25 3.71 -10.22 7.11
N VAL A 26 2.54 -10.12 6.50
CA VAL A 26 2.40 -9.89 5.06
C VAL A 26 2.43 -8.38 4.83
N SER A 27 3.50 -7.89 4.20
CA SER A 27 3.49 -6.57 3.59
C SER A 27 2.92 -6.73 2.18
N ALA A 28 1.98 -5.89 1.76
CA ALA A 28 1.54 -5.94 0.37
C ALA A 28 2.75 -5.73 -0.55
N VAL A 29 2.89 -6.55 -1.60
CA VAL A 29 3.96 -6.36 -2.58
C VAL A 29 3.90 -4.93 -3.14
N PRO A 30 5.04 -4.32 -3.50
CA PRO A 30 5.06 -2.97 -4.05
C PRO A 30 4.08 -2.76 -5.23
N ALA A 31 3.83 -3.81 -6.04
CA ALA A 31 2.84 -3.82 -7.11
C ALA A 31 1.40 -3.51 -6.63
N VAL A 32 0.97 -4.07 -5.50
CA VAL A 32 -0.35 -3.79 -4.89
C VAL A 32 -0.41 -2.34 -4.42
N HIS A 33 0.65 -1.87 -3.75
CA HIS A 33 0.73 -0.48 -3.31
C HIS A 33 0.65 0.51 -4.48
N ARG A 34 1.26 0.20 -5.63
CA ARG A 34 1.16 0.99 -6.86
C ARG A 34 -0.25 1.01 -7.42
N GLN A 35 -0.96 -0.12 -7.44
CA GLN A 35 -2.37 -0.17 -7.86
C GLN A 35 -3.26 0.71 -6.98
N PHE A 36 -2.99 0.77 -5.67
CA PHE A 36 -3.71 1.64 -4.73
C PHE A 36 -3.44 3.14 -4.90
N LEU A 37 -2.43 3.57 -5.68
CA LEU A 37 -2.22 4.99 -5.94
C LEU A 37 -3.34 5.61 -6.79
N ALA A 38 -3.92 4.85 -7.72
CA ALA A 38 -5.00 5.34 -8.59
C ALA A 38 -6.28 5.67 -7.80
N PRO A 39 -6.80 4.79 -6.91
CA PRO A 39 -7.90 5.12 -6.01
C PRO A 39 -7.64 6.33 -5.10
N CYS A 40 -6.38 6.62 -4.76
CA CYS A 40 -6.03 7.77 -3.93
C CYS A 40 -5.97 9.10 -4.72
N GLN A 41 -5.97 9.08 -6.06
CA GLN A 41 -5.87 10.28 -6.89
C GLN A 41 -6.90 11.39 -6.57
N PRO A 42 -8.18 11.08 -6.25
CA PRO A 42 -9.16 12.10 -5.87
C PRO A 42 -8.82 12.88 -4.59
N LEU A 43 -7.91 12.38 -3.74
CA LEU A 43 -7.46 13.08 -2.52
C LEU A 43 -6.66 14.36 -2.84
N ASP A 44 -6.19 14.50 -4.08
CA ASP A 44 -5.60 15.75 -4.59
C ASP A 44 -6.64 16.79 -5.01
N GLY A 45 -7.92 16.50 -4.80
CA GLY A 45 -9.03 17.29 -5.33
C GLY A 45 -9.33 16.92 -6.77
N GLY A 46 -10.55 17.25 -7.19
CA GLY A 46 -11.07 16.94 -8.52
C GLY A 46 -12.13 17.95 -8.95
N GLN A 47 -12.75 17.69 -10.09
CA GLN A 47 -13.87 18.51 -10.57
C GLN A 47 -15.00 18.48 -9.52
N GLY A 48 -15.21 19.60 -8.84
CA GLY A 48 -16.27 19.77 -7.84
C GLY A 48 -15.94 19.34 -6.41
N LEU A 49 -14.76 18.76 -6.12
CA LEU A 49 -14.35 18.44 -4.75
C LEU A 49 -13.07 19.18 -4.35
N PRO A 50 -13.12 20.07 -3.34
CA PRO A 50 -11.93 20.73 -2.84
C PRO A 50 -11.01 19.73 -2.15
N ALA A 51 -9.72 19.81 -2.45
CA ALA A 51 -8.73 18.98 -1.79
C ALA A 51 -8.56 19.40 -0.32
N VAL A 52 -8.61 18.44 0.60
CA VAL A 52 -8.29 18.68 2.01
C VAL A 52 -6.76 18.64 2.18
N PRO A 53 -6.10 19.70 2.73
CA PRO A 53 -4.65 19.77 2.82
C PRO A 53 -3.99 18.56 3.51
N ALA A 54 -4.61 18.06 4.59
CA ALA A 54 -4.13 16.88 5.31
C ALA A 54 -4.17 15.61 4.45
N GLN A 55 -5.22 15.41 3.67
CA GLN A 55 -5.36 14.25 2.77
C GLN A 55 -4.35 14.31 1.62
N ARG A 56 -4.15 15.51 1.05
CA ARG A 56 -3.15 15.75 0.01
C ARG A 56 -1.73 15.43 0.51
N LYS A 57 -1.40 15.82 1.75
CA LYS A 57 -0.12 15.47 2.40
C LYS A 57 0.01 13.97 2.62
N ALA A 58 -1.04 13.31 3.12
CA ALA A 58 -1.05 11.87 3.34
C ALA A 58 -0.84 11.08 2.04
N ARG A 59 -1.49 11.50 0.94
CA ARG A 59 -1.30 10.90 -0.38
C ARG A 59 0.14 11.03 -0.88
N ARG A 60 0.73 12.23 -0.78
CA ARG A 60 2.14 12.46 -1.19
C ARG A 60 3.12 11.61 -0.39
N GLU A 61 2.94 11.55 0.93
CA GLU A 61 3.79 10.73 1.79
C GLU A 61 3.67 9.25 1.45
N TYR A 62 2.46 8.77 1.18
CA TYR A 62 2.23 7.40 0.74
C TYR A 62 2.91 7.13 -0.61
N GLU A 63 2.73 8.00 -1.61
CA GLU A 63 3.40 7.86 -2.91
C GLU A 63 4.93 7.81 -2.78
N ASN A 64 5.53 8.69 -1.96
CA ASN A 64 6.96 8.71 -1.71
C ASN A 64 7.45 7.39 -1.10
N ARG A 65 6.71 6.82 -0.14
CA ARG A 65 7.04 5.52 0.46
C ARG A 65 6.94 4.39 -0.57
N VAL A 66 5.91 4.39 -1.41
CA VAL A 66 5.75 3.39 -2.48
C VAL A 66 6.90 3.47 -3.49
N ARG A 67 7.34 4.68 -3.85
CA ARG A 67 8.52 4.90 -4.70
C ARG A 67 9.82 4.45 -4.04
N ALA A 68 9.97 4.61 -2.73
CA ALA A 68 11.18 4.18 -2.01
C ALA A 68 11.31 2.65 -1.91
N ILE A 69 10.19 1.91 -1.93
CA ILE A 69 10.16 0.43 -1.84
C ILE A 69 10.00 -0.25 -3.20
N THR A 70 9.73 0.51 -4.27
CA THR A 70 9.72 -0.02 -5.65
C THR A 70 10.89 0.60 -6.41
N PRO A 71 12.00 -0.12 -6.63
CA PRO A 71 13.12 0.38 -7.44
C PRO A 71 12.72 0.68 -8.89
#